data_AF-A0A3G6U2T4-F1
#
_entry.id   AF-A0A3G6U2T4-F1
#
_cell.length_a   1.000
_cell.length_b   1.000
_cell.length_c   1.000
_cell.angle_alpha   90.00
_cell.angle_beta   90.00
_cell.angle_gamma   90.00
#
_symmetry.space_group_name_H-M   'P 1'
#
loop_
_entity.id
_entity.type
_entity.pdbx_description
1 polymer ?
#
loop_
_entity_poly.entity_id
_entity_poly.type
_entity_poly.pdbx_seq_one_letter_code
_entity_poly.pdbx_strand_id
1 'polypeptide(L)'
;MIELIKPIPAFLVRKINKAVKFYKARFGFECRHQEETFAILVRGGIELHLWASCNYSWKWKSVFLFLKPISSGAESFLAGTHSCRIEVKGID
;
A
#
# COMPACT_ATOMS: atom_id res chain seq x y z
N MET A 1 -17.37 -14.69 17.67
CA MET A 1 -16.23 -15.59 17.28
C MET A 1 -15.50 -14.88 16.16
N ILE A 2 -14.18 -14.72 16.27
CA ILE A 2 -13.37 -14.05 15.23
C ILE A 2 -13.10 -15.04 14.11
N GLU A 3 -13.39 -14.64 12.87
CA GLU A 3 -13.14 -15.42 11.66
C GLU A 3 -12.12 -14.70 10.76
N LEU A 4 -11.13 -15.43 10.27
CA LEU A 4 -10.14 -14.93 9.31
C LEU A 4 -10.60 -15.29 7.88
N ILE A 5 -10.99 -14.30 7.09
CA ILE A 5 -11.64 -14.52 5.78
C ILE A 5 -10.60 -14.73 4.68
N LYS A 6 -9.70 -13.76 4.46
CA LYS A 6 -8.68 -13.85 3.40
C LYS A 6 -7.50 -12.90 3.63
N PRO A 7 -6.30 -13.24 3.13
CA PRO A 7 -5.19 -12.30 3.05
C PRO A 7 -5.43 -11.28 1.92
N ILE A 8 -5.01 -10.05 2.17
CA ILE A 8 -5.02 -8.97 1.18
C ILE A 8 -3.61 -8.36 1.18
N PRO A 9 -2.79 -8.64 0.17
CA PRO A 9 -1.47 -8.03 0.06
C PRO A 9 -1.61 -6.51 -0.08
N ALA A 10 -0.70 -5.77 0.57
CA ALA A 10 -0.64 -4.32 0.53
C ALA A 10 0.77 -3.88 0.12
N PHE A 11 0.89 -3.31 -1.07
CA PHE A 11 2.17 -3.00 -1.70
C PHE A 11 2.42 -1.50 -1.69
N LEU A 12 3.60 -1.11 -1.21
CA LEU A 12 4.01 0.28 -1.21
C LEU A 12 4.66 0.61 -2.56
N VAL A 13 4.11 1.59 -3.25
CA VAL A 13 4.52 1.99 -4.60
C VAL A 13 4.78 3.49 -4.67
N ARG A 14 5.72 3.94 -5.51
CA ARG A 14 6.03 5.38 -5.61
C ARG A 14 4.97 6.19 -6.33
N LYS A 15 4.28 5.58 -7.31
CA LYS A 15 3.31 6.26 -8.18
C LYS A 15 2.16 5.32 -8.49
N ILE A 16 0.99 5.58 -7.89
CA ILE A 16 -0.22 4.75 -8.04
C ILE A 16 -0.57 4.55 -9.51
N ASN A 17 -0.70 5.63 -10.29
CA ASN A 17 -1.09 5.56 -11.70
C ASN A 17 -0.16 4.66 -12.55
N LYS A 18 1.15 4.66 -12.26
CA LYS A 18 2.11 3.80 -12.96
C LYS A 18 1.99 2.34 -12.51
N ALA A 19 1.85 2.11 -11.21
CA ALA A 19 1.68 0.78 -10.66
C ALA A 19 0.39 0.12 -11.16
N VAL A 20 -0.74 0.82 -11.10
CA VAL A 20 -2.02 0.35 -11.64
C VAL A 20 -1.84 -0.08 -13.10
N LYS A 21 -1.34 0.80 -13.98
CA LYS A 21 -1.09 0.47 -15.39
C LYS A 21 -0.22 -0.77 -15.56
N PHE A 22 0.84 -0.90 -14.77
CA PHE A 22 1.73 -2.05 -14.80
C PHE A 22 1.02 -3.34 -14.41
N TYR A 23 0.29 -3.37 -13.28
CA TYR A 23 -0.41 -4.57 -12.82
C TYR A 23 -1.57 -4.95 -13.74
N LYS A 24 -2.29 -3.98 -14.30
CA LYS A 24 -3.30 -4.24 -15.34
C LYS A 24 -2.65 -4.90 -16.57
N ALA A 25 -1.61 -4.28 -17.13
CA ALA A 25 -1.01 -4.73 -18.39
C ALA A 25 -0.22 -6.04 -18.27
N ARG A 26 0.49 -6.26 -17.15
CA ARG A 26 1.36 -7.44 -16.97
C ARG A 26 0.67 -8.63 -16.34
N PHE A 27 -0.27 -8.36 -15.43
CA PHE A 27 -0.88 -9.40 -14.61
C PHE A 27 -2.39 -9.46 -14.77
N GLY A 28 -3.01 -8.69 -15.66
CA GLY A 28 -4.44 -8.78 -15.96
C GLY A 28 -5.34 -8.45 -14.75
N PHE A 29 -4.86 -7.63 -13.81
CA PHE A 29 -5.72 -7.11 -12.76
C PHE A 29 -6.66 -6.05 -13.31
N GLU A 30 -7.85 -5.94 -12.70
CA GLU A 30 -8.73 -4.80 -12.89
C GLU A 30 -8.59 -3.82 -11.74
N CYS A 31 -8.76 -2.53 -12.02
CA CYS A 31 -8.69 -1.49 -11.01
C CYS A 31 -10.11 -1.19 -10.52
N ARG A 32 -10.44 -1.68 -9.32
CA ARG A 32 -11.75 -1.46 -8.70
C ARG A 32 -11.89 -0.04 -8.16
N HIS A 33 -10.81 0.50 -7.60
CA HIS A 33 -10.80 1.82 -6.97
C HIS A 33 -9.44 2.48 -7.15
N GLN A 34 -9.42 3.79 -7.38
CA GLN A 34 -8.18 4.53 -7.56
C GLN A 34 -8.31 5.96 -7.05
N GLU A 35 -7.36 6.35 -6.21
CA GLU A 35 -7.11 7.68 -5.68
C GLU A 35 -5.66 8.08 -5.97
N GLU A 36 -5.26 9.28 -5.54
CA GLU A 36 -3.89 9.76 -5.71
C GLU A 36 -2.87 8.88 -4.96
N THR A 37 -3.20 8.48 -3.72
CA THR A 37 -2.29 7.79 -2.81
C THR A 37 -2.67 6.34 -2.55
N PHE A 38 -3.76 5.86 -3.14
CA PHE A 38 -4.29 4.53 -2.87
C PHE A 38 -4.98 3.93 -4.10
N ALA A 39 -4.89 2.62 -4.28
CA ALA A 39 -5.69 1.92 -5.28
C ALA A 39 -5.98 0.48 -4.86
N ILE A 40 -7.09 -0.05 -5.35
CA ILE A 40 -7.48 -1.44 -5.16
C ILE A 40 -7.53 -2.14 -6.51
N LEU A 41 -6.73 -3.20 -6.63
CA LEU A 41 -6.69 -4.07 -7.79
C LEU A 41 -7.34 -5.41 -7.46
N VAL A 42 -8.11 -5.96 -8.39
CA VAL A 42 -8.79 -7.25 -8.21
C VAL A 42 -8.54 -8.18 -9.40
N ARG A 43 -8.37 -9.46 -9.13
CA ARG A 43 -8.30 -10.52 -10.16
C ARG A 43 -8.68 -11.87 -9.57
N GLY A 44 -9.71 -12.51 -10.12
CA GLY A 44 -10.05 -13.90 -9.78
C GLY A 44 -10.18 -14.18 -8.27
N GLY A 45 -10.81 -13.27 -7.52
CA GLY A 45 -10.96 -13.37 -6.06
C GLY A 45 -9.80 -12.81 -5.23
N ILE A 46 -8.65 -12.53 -5.85
CA ILE A 46 -7.52 -11.84 -5.22
C ILE A 46 -7.82 -10.35 -5.18
N GLU A 47 -7.66 -9.74 -4.00
CA GLU A 47 -7.67 -8.30 -3.80
C GLU A 47 -6.26 -7.84 -3.43
N LEU A 48 -5.75 -6.81 -4.11
CA LEU A 48 -4.44 -6.22 -3.90
C LEU A 48 -4.60 -4.73 -3.62
N HIS A 49 -3.94 -4.25 -2.58
CA HIS A 49 -3.94 -2.85 -2.17
C HIS A 49 -2.62 -2.20 -2.55
N LEU A 50 -2.69 -1.05 -3.21
CA LEU A 50 -1.51 -0.23 -3.52
C LEU A 50 -1.55 1.02 -2.67
N TRP A 51 -0.48 1.29 -1.94
CA TRP A 51 -0.32 2.49 -1.10
C TRP A 51 0.84 3.33 -1.61
N ALA A 52 0.65 4.64 -1.69
CA ALA A 52 1.70 5.54 -2.15
C ALA A 52 2.75 5.74 -1.07
N SER A 53 3.98 5.34 -1.39
CA SER A 53 5.19 5.65 -0.65
C SER A 53 5.96 6.72 -1.44
N CYS A 54 5.55 7.97 -1.25
CA CYS A 54 6.03 9.13 -2.00
C CYS A 54 6.47 10.31 -1.13
N ASN A 55 6.54 10.14 0.19
CA ASN A 55 7.04 11.17 1.08
C ASN A 55 8.58 11.19 1.04
N TYR A 56 9.18 12.31 0.62
CA TYR A 56 10.63 12.51 0.58
C TYR A 56 11.14 13.44 1.71
N SER A 57 10.24 14.00 2.52
CA SER A 57 10.59 14.96 3.57
C SER A 57 11.51 14.37 4.65
N TRP A 58 11.47 13.05 4.85
CA TRP A 58 12.32 12.33 5.80
C TRP A 58 13.81 12.55 5.57
N LYS A 59 14.25 12.81 4.33
CA LYS A 59 15.66 13.06 3.98
C LYS A 59 16.23 14.30 4.68
N TRP A 60 15.38 15.27 4.99
CA TRP A 60 15.76 16.54 5.58
C TRP A 60 15.62 16.55 7.11
N LYS A 61 15.18 15.45 7.72
CA LYS A 61 14.99 15.35 9.18
C LYS A 61 16.28 15.05 9.97
N SER A 62 17.44 14.91 9.32
CA SER A 62 18.62 14.20 9.87
C SER A 62 19.16 14.73 11.21
N VAL A 63 19.02 16.02 11.52
CA VAL A 63 19.60 16.61 12.74
C VAL A 63 18.70 16.48 13.97
N PHE A 64 17.37 16.37 13.79
CA PHE A 64 16.40 16.37 14.90
C PHE A 64 15.63 15.04 15.02
N LEU A 65 16.16 13.94 14.48
CA LEU A 65 15.47 12.64 14.50
C LEU A 65 15.11 12.15 15.91
N PHE A 66 15.94 12.47 16.90
CA PHE A 66 15.68 12.13 18.31
C PHE A 66 14.47 12.88 18.90
N LEU A 67 14.13 14.07 18.38
CA LEU A 67 12.93 14.82 18.79
C LEU A 67 11.73 14.55 17.88
N LYS A 68 11.98 14.29 16.59
CA LYS A 68 10.96 14.12 15.56
C LYS A 68 11.29 12.91 14.69
N PRO A 69 10.93 11.70 15.14
CA PRO A 69 11.16 10.50 14.36
C PRO A 69 10.47 10.56 12.99
N ILE A 70 10.92 9.67 12.12
CA ILE A 70 10.26 9.38 10.85
C ILE A 70 9.07 8.46 11.16
N SER A 71 7.85 8.92 10.87
CA SER A 71 6.63 8.27 11.38
C SER A 71 5.41 8.48 10.49
N SER A 72 5.58 8.87 9.23
CA SER A 72 4.43 9.12 8.34
C SER A 72 3.85 7.84 7.73
N GLY A 73 4.64 6.77 7.62
CA GLY A 73 4.25 5.53 6.96
C GLY A 73 4.20 5.62 5.42
N ALA A 74 4.44 6.80 4.87
CA ALA A 74 4.45 7.07 3.43
C ALA A 74 5.87 7.34 2.89
N GLU A 75 6.91 7.09 3.68
CA GLU A 75 8.29 7.38 3.34
C GLU A 75 8.73 6.67 2.05
N SER A 76 9.36 7.40 1.13
CA SER A 76 9.71 6.92 -0.21
C SER A 76 10.64 5.70 -0.25
N PHE A 77 11.36 5.41 0.85
CA PHE A 77 12.21 4.22 0.95
C PHE A 77 11.40 2.94 1.22
N LEU A 78 10.14 3.06 1.63
CA LEU A 78 9.26 1.91 1.81
C LEU A 78 8.73 1.36 0.48
N ALA A 79 8.83 2.11 -0.62
CA ALA A 79 8.36 1.62 -1.91
C ALA A 79 9.13 0.36 -2.34
N GLY A 80 8.39 -0.70 -2.66
CA GLY A 80 8.93 -2.03 -2.94
C GLY A 80 8.98 -2.96 -1.73
N THR A 81 8.69 -2.46 -0.52
CA THR A 81 8.33 -3.33 0.60
C THR A 81 6.88 -3.76 0.45
N HIS A 82 6.59 -4.95 0.99
CA HIS A 82 5.29 -5.56 0.89
C HIS A 82 4.81 -5.90 2.30
N SER A 83 3.59 -5.52 2.62
CA SER A 83 2.89 -5.95 3.82
C SER A 83 1.65 -6.76 3.42
N CYS A 84 0.97 -7.32 4.41
CA CYS A 84 -0.27 -8.04 4.20
C CYS A 84 -1.21 -7.70 5.34
N ARG A 85 -2.49 -7.55 5.00
CA ARG A 85 -3.58 -7.49 5.98
C ARG A 85 -4.45 -8.74 5.84
N ILE A 86 -5.20 -9.08 6.88
CA ILE A 86 -6.17 -10.17 6.84
C ILE A 86 -7.55 -9.54 7.03
N GLU A 87 -8.48 -9.86 6.15
CA GLU A 87 -9.88 -9.51 6.33
C GLU A 87 -10.46 -10.39 7.45
N VAL A 88 -11.09 -9.76 8.43
CA VAL A 88 -11.62 -10.43 9.63
C VAL A 88 -13.09 -10.09 9.83
N LYS A 89 -13.83 -11.02 10.42
CA LYS A 89 -15.25 -10.86 10.78
C LYS A 89 -15.46 -11.18 12.26
N GLY A 90 -16.44 -10.52 12.89
CA GLY A 90 -16.80 -10.73 14.29
C GLY A 90 -15.85 -10.03 15.27
N ILE A 91 -15.45 -8.79 14.94
CA ILE A 91 -14.67 -7.87 15.78
C ILE A 91 -15.54 -6.83 16.50
N ASP A 92 -16.86 -6.98 16.39
CA ASP A 92 -17.89 -6.20 17.09
C ASP A 92 -17.80 -6.40 18.61
#